data_AF-A0A344L9V0-F1
#
_entry.id   AF-A0A344L9V0-F1
#
_cell.length_a   1.000
_cell.length_b   1.000
_cell.length_c   1.000
_cell.angle_alpha   90.00
_cell.angle_beta   90.00
_cell.angle_gamma   90.00
#
_symmetry.space_group_name_H-M   'P 1'
#
loop_
_entity.id
_entity.type
_entity.pdbx_description
1 polymer ?
#
loop_
_entity_poly.entity_id
_entity_poly.type
_entity_poly.pdbx_seq_one_letter_code
_entity_poly.pdbx_strand_id
1 'polypeptide(L)'
;MARVMLMGDTRSSVAGRRCQMTWARHGSTTDPAADTSYLAGVKAEEKIHRDVQEGRAARTVAQHSSDARECAELLEMLGISVEAGRRQ
;
A
#
# COMPACT_ATOMS: atom_id res chain seq x y z
N MET A 1 42.95 -26.63 18.66
CA MET A 1 43.32 -25.72 19.76
C MET A 1 43.65 -24.35 19.18
N ALA A 2 42.74 -23.39 19.28
CA ALA A 2 43.04 -21.96 19.19
C ALA A 2 41.84 -21.22 19.80
N ARG A 3 42.08 -20.63 20.97
CA ARG A 3 41.13 -19.87 21.78
C ARG A 3 41.60 -18.42 21.67
N VAL A 4 40.84 -17.54 21.01
CA VAL A 4 41.13 -16.10 21.00
C VAL A 4 39.84 -15.28 21.16
N MET A 5 39.74 -14.73 22.37
CA MET A 5 39.20 -13.43 22.80
C MET A 5 37.99 -12.84 22.07
N LEU A 6 36.82 -12.94 22.71
CA LEU A 6 35.84 -11.85 22.74
C LEU A 6 36.07 -11.06 24.03
N MET A 7 36.77 -9.93 23.91
CA MET A 7 36.86 -8.92 24.95
C MET A 7 36.33 -7.62 24.34
N GLY A 8 35.26 -7.08 24.92
CA GLY A 8 34.60 -5.89 24.46
C GLY A 8 33.47 -5.50 25.40
N ASP A 9 33.77 -5.43 26.69
CA ASP A 9 32.95 -4.72 27.66
C ASP A 9 33.01 -3.23 27.36
N THR A 10 31.87 -2.58 27.17
CA THR A 10 31.68 -1.18 27.59
C THR A 10 30.23 -0.94 27.97
N ARG A 11 30.05 -0.69 29.27
CA ARG A 11 28.88 -0.06 29.89
C ARG A 11 28.49 1.26 29.21
N SER A 12 27.25 1.65 29.50
CA SER A 12 26.74 3.02 29.58
C SER A 12 26.08 3.56 28.31
N SER A 13 24.76 3.76 28.37
CA SER A 13 24.22 5.12 28.53
C SER A 13 22.69 5.11 28.45
N VAL A 14 22.09 5.71 29.48
CA VAL A 14 20.69 6.13 29.57
C VAL A 14 20.32 6.95 28.32
N ALA A 15 19.22 6.58 27.66
CA ALA A 15 18.33 7.49 26.92
C ALA A 15 17.19 6.67 26.30
N GLY A 16 15.95 7.05 26.61
CA GLY A 16 14.75 6.41 26.10
C GLY A 16 14.75 6.26 24.58
N ARG A 17 14.40 5.08 24.09
CA ARG A 17 14.26 4.80 22.66
C ARG A 17 12.91 4.13 22.40
N ARG A 18 11.92 5.03 22.23
CA ARG A 18 10.82 5.04 21.25
C ARG A 18 10.36 3.67 20.74
N CYS A 19 9.07 3.38 20.93
CA CYS A 19 8.31 2.36 20.20
C CYS A 19 8.64 2.47 18.70
N GLN A 20 9.42 1.53 18.18
CA GLN A 20 9.70 1.47 16.75
C GLN A 20 8.50 0.82 16.05
N MET A 21 7.61 1.64 15.51
CA MET A 21 6.79 1.23 14.38
C MET A 21 7.75 0.99 13.21
N THR A 22 8.10 -0.26 12.94
CA THR A 22 8.86 -0.63 11.74
C THR A 22 7.93 -0.58 10.52
N TRP A 23 7.46 0.61 10.19
CA TRP A 23 6.73 0.87 8.94
C TRP A 23 7.66 1.62 8.00
N ALA A 24 8.37 0.84 7.17
CA ALA A 24 8.87 1.19 5.85
C ALA A 24 9.69 0.00 5.32
N ARG A 25 9.03 -1.00 4.75
CA ARG A 25 9.71 -1.87 3.78
C ARG A 25 9.79 -1.04 2.50
N HIS A 26 11.01 -0.64 2.17
CA HIS A 26 11.39 0.06 0.95
C HIS A 26 10.58 -0.47 -0.24
N GLY A 27 9.79 0.41 -0.87
CA GLY A 27 9.27 0.17 -2.20
C GLY A 27 10.45 0.11 -3.16
N SER A 28 10.94 -1.08 -3.46
CA SER A 28 11.58 -1.30 -4.74
C SER A 28 10.54 -0.88 -5.78
N THR A 29 10.86 0.14 -6.58
CA THR A 29 10.16 0.40 -7.84
C THR A 29 10.28 -0.88 -8.65
N THR A 30 9.28 -1.75 -8.54
CA THR A 30 9.15 -2.91 -9.40
C THR A 30 8.42 -2.41 -10.63
N ASP A 31 9.18 -2.25 -11.71
CA ASP A 31 8.65 -1.90 -13.01
C ASP A 31 7.55 -2.93 -13.37
N PRO A 32 6.27 -2.52 -13.50
CA PRO A 32 5.18 -3.45 -13.74
C PRO A 32 5.26 -4.13 -15.11
N ALA A 33 6.08 -3.63 -16.04
CA ALA A 33 6.33 -4.24 -17.34
C ALA A 33 7.45 -5.29 -17.30
N ALA A 34 8.26 -5.34 -16.23
CA ALA A 34 9.33 -6.32 -16.05
C ALA A 34 8.91 -7.55 -15.22
N ASP A 35 7.73 -7.54 -14.60
CA ASP A 35 7.23 -8.64 -13.78
C ASP A 35 6.59 -9.75 -14.62
N THR A 36 7.40 -10.53 -15.32
CA THR A 36 7.01 -11.87 -15.83
C THR A 36 7.18 -12.94 -14.75
N SER A 37 7.19 -12.56 -13.47
CA SER A 37 7.41 -13.43 -12.33
C SER A 37 6.12 -14.12 -11.89
N TYR A 38 6.21 -15.17 -11.07
CA TYR A 38 5.08 -15.88 -10.45
C TYR A 38 3.99 -14.95 -9.85
N LEU A 39 4.38 -13.74 -9.46
CA LEU A 39 3.48 -12.72 -8.90
C LEU A 39 2.60 -12.02 -9.95
N ALA A 40 2.86 -12.19 -11.25
CA ALA A 40 2.06 -11.61 -12.32
C ALA A 40 0.60 -12.12 -12.30
N GLY A 41 0.41 -13.42 -12.03
CA GLY A 41 -0.93 -14.00 -11.89
C GLY A 41 -1.68 -13.44 -10.69
N VAL A 42 -1.00 -13.32 -9.54
CA VAL A 42 -1.57 -12.75 -8.30
C VAL A 42 -1.97 -11.29 -8.50
N LYS A 43 -1.12 -10.48 -9.15
CA LYS A 43 -1.43 -9.08 -9.47
C LYS A 43 -2.64 -8.95 -10.40
N ALA A 44 -2.84 -9.89 -11.33
CA ALA A 44 -3.99 -9.90 -12.21
C ALA A 44 -5.30 -10.20 -11.44
N GLU A 45 -5.27 -11.18 -10.53
CA GLU A 45 -6.43 -11.49 -9.67
C GLU A 45 -6.76 -10.34 -8.71
N GLU A 46 -5.74 -9.76 -8.05
CA GLU A 46 -5.91 -8.60 -7.18
C GLU A 46 -6.49 -7.40 -7.94
N LYS A 47 -6.09 -7.20 -9.20
CA LYS A 47 -6.66 -6.14 -10.04
C LYS A 47 -8.15 -6.35 -10.26
N ILE A 48 -8.62 -7.57 -10.52
CA ILE A 48 -10.05 -7.86 -10.70
C ILE A 48 -10.82 -7.54 -9.42
N HIS A 49 -10.33 -8.01 -8.27
CA HIS A 49 -10.99 -7.75 -6.98
C HIS A 49 -11.01 -6.27 -6.62
N ARG A 50 -9.95 -5.54 -6.97
CA ARG A 50 -9.87 -4.09 -6.82
C ARG A 50 -10.86 -3.37 -7.73
N ASP A 51 -10.92 -3.71 -9.02
CA ASP A 51 -11.84 -3.08 -9.98
C ASP A 51 -13.31 -3.24 -9.53
N VAL A 52 -13.68 -4.40 -8.98
CA VAL A 52 -15.02 -4.65 -8.41
C VAL A 52 -15.30 -3.75 -7.20
N GLN A 53 -14.33 -3.65 -6.28
CA GLN A 53 -14.45 -2.81 -5.08
C GLN A 53 -14.51 -1.32 -5.43
N GLU A 54 -13.69 -0.87 -6.38
CA GLU A 54 -13.67 0.50 -6.87
C GLU A 54 -15.03 0.90 -7.45
N GLY A 55 -15.67 0.06 -8.26
CA GLY A 55 -17.01 0.38 -8.77
C GLY A 55 -18.10 0.36 -7.69
N ARG A 56 -17.98 -0.47 -6.66
CA ARG A 56 -18.89 -0.41 -5.49
C ARG A 56 -18.70 0.88 -4.71
N ALA A 57 -17.46 1.25 -4.41
CA ALA A 57 -17.13 2.49 -3.73
C ALA A 57 -17.61 3.71 -4.54
N ALA A 58 -17.42 3.71 -5.86
CA ALA A 58 -17.90 4.76 -6.74
C ALA A 58 -19.42 4.97 -6.64
N ARG A 59 -20.18 3.87 -6.64
CA ARG A 59 -21.64 3.91 -6.47
C ARG A 59 -22.06 4.39 -5.10
N THR A 60 -21.37 3.96 -4.05
CA THR A 60 -21.64 4.41 -2.68
C THR A 60 -21.43 5.93 -2.57
N VAL A 61 -20.31 6.46 -3.07
CA VAL A 61 -20.06 7.90 -3.07
C VAL A 61 -21.13 8.64 -3.89
N ALA A 62 -21.47 8.15 -5.08
CA ALA A 62 -22.52 8.76 -5.91
C ALA A 62 -23.92 8.72 -5.28
N GLN A 63 -24.22 7.71 -4.45
CA GLN A 63 -25.50 7.62 -3.73
C GLN A 63 -25.57 8.60 -2.55
N HIS A 64 -24.43 8.95 -1.96
CA HIS A 64 -24.36 9.77 -0.75
C HIS A 64 -23.95 11.23 -1.00
N SER A 65 -23.37 11.54 -2.16
CA SER A 65 -23.06 12.91 -2.55
C SER A 65 -24.27 13.57 -3.19
N SER A 66 -24.50 14.84 -2.83
CA SER A 66 -25.63 15.62 -3.34
C SER A 66 -25.25 16.49 -4.55
N ASP A 67 -23.95 16.62 -4.82
CA ASP A 67 -23.39 17.47 -5.87
C ASP A 67 -22.42 16.68 -6.75
N ALA A 68 -22.55 16.81 -8.07
CA ALA A 68 -21.74 16.03 -9.01
C ALA A 68 -20.25 16.41 -8.97
N ARG A 69 -19.91 17.65 -8.59
CA ARG A 69 -18.53 18.12 -8.44
C ARG A 69 -17.93 17.60 -7.14
N GLU A 70 -18.68 17.65 -6.04
CA GLU A 70 -18.27 17.05 -4.77
C GLU A 70 -18.04 15.54 -4.91
N CYS A 71 -18.93 14.83 -5.62
CA CYS A 71 -18.75 13.42 -5.92
C CYS A 71 -17.43 13.16 -6.68
N ALA A 72 -17.13 13.97 -7.71
CA ALA A 72 -15.89 13.84 -8.47
C ALA A 72 -14.63 14.09 -7.61
N GLU A 73 -14.66 15.13 -6.76
CA GLU A 73 -13.56 15.44 -5.81
C GLU A 73 -13.33 14.28 -4.83
N LEU A 74 -14.40 13.69 -4.28
CA LEU A 74 -14.30 12.54 -3.38
C LEU A 74 -13.75 11.29 -4.06
N LEU A 75 -14.15 11.02 -5.31
CA LEU A 75 -13.62 9.90 -6.09
C LEU A 75 -12.13 10.10 -6.42
N GLU A 76 -11.74 11.33 -6.75
CA GLU A 76 -10.34 11.68 -7.00
C GLU A 76 -9.48 11.47 -5.74
N MET A 77 -9.95 11.88 -4.56
CA MET A 77 -9.26 11.65 -3.28
C MET A 77 -9.09 10.15 -2.96
N LEU A 78 -10.04 9.32 -3.38
CA LEU A 78 -9.99 7.87 -3.20
C LEU A 78 -9.16 7.18 -4.29
N GLY A 79 -8.68 7.90 -5.30
CA GLY A 79 -7.99 7.34 -6.46
C GLY A 79 -8.88 6.49 -7.36
N ILE A 80 -10.20 6.67 -7.28
CA ILE A 80 -11.20 5.90 -8.03
C ILE A 80 -11.56 6.69 -9.29
N SER A 81 -11.47 6.05 -10.45
CA SER A 81 -11.94 6.67 -11.69
C SER A 81 -13.46 6.83 -11.67
N VAL A 82 -13.96 7.97 -12.13
CA VAL A 82 -15.40 8.20 -12.33
C VAL A 82 -16.02 7.14 -13.24
N GLU A 83 -15.25 6.63 -14.20
CA GLU A 83 -15.67 5.57 -15.12
C GLU A 83 -15.78 4.20 -14.46
N ALA A 84 -15.16 3.99 -13.27
CA ALA A 84 -15.23 2.73 -12.54
C ALA A 84 -16.66 2.42 -12.06
N GLY A 85 -17.48 3.45 -11.79
CA GLY A 85 -18.90 3.29 -11.47
C GLY A 85 -19.78 2.93 -12.68
N ARG A 86 -19.28 3.11 -13.91
CA ARG A 86 -20.03 2.88 -15.17
C ARG A 86 -19.78 1.51 -15.79
N ARG A 87 -18.74 0.80 -15.35
CA ARG A 87 -18.19 -0.38 -16.03
C ARG A 87 -18.74 -1.73 -15.54
N GLN A 88 -19.80 -1.74 -14.74
CA GLN A 88 -20.40 -2.95 -14.14
C GLN A 88 -21.89 -3.05 -14.42
#